data_AF-A0A3D0UWK2-F1
#
_entry.id   AF-A0A3D0UWK2-F1
#
_cell.length_a   1.000
_cell.length_b   1.000
_cell.length_c   1.000
_cell.angle_alpha   90.00
_cell.angle_beta   90.00
_cell.angle_gamma   90.00
#
_symmetry.space_group_name_H-M   'P 1'
#
loop_
_entity.id
_entity.type
_entity.pdbx_description
1 polymer ?
#
loop_
_entity_poly.entity_id
_entity_poly.type
_entity_poly.pdbx_seq_one_letter_code
_entity_poly.pdbx_strand_id
1 'polypeptide(L)' 'MVKIPRGYDPQDPAAKWFLHKGRYVNHMLTDQEILDPDFLEKIVEYYTILKPLNDFLEI' A
#
# COMPACT_ATOMS: atom_id res chain seq x y z
N MET A 1 7.97 12.53 -0.89
CA MET A 1 9.43 12.37 -0.68
C MET A 1 9.65 11.78 0.70
N VAL A 2 10.09 10.52 0.80
CA VAL A 2 10.44 9.91 2.10
C VAL A 2 11.70 10.61 2.60
N LYS A 3 11.59 11.32 3.74
CA LYS A 3 12.74 11.98 4.35
C LYS A 3 13.58 10.95 5.08
N ILE A 4 14.87 10.91 4.77
CA ILE A 4 15.86 10.16 5.56
C ILE A 4 15.81 10.71 7.00
N PRO A 5 15.69 9.86 8.03
CA PRO A 5 15.65 10.30 9.42
C PRO A 5 16.88 11.15 9.79
N ARG A 6 16.68 12.14 10.67
CA ARG A 6 17.78 13.01 11.16
C ARG A 6 18.82 12.14 11.87
N GLY A 7 20.05 12.11 11.35
CA GLY A 7 21.16 11.32 11.90
C GLY A 7 21.61 10.12 11.05
N TYR A 8 20.93 9.84 9.93
CA TYR A 8 21.40 8.84 8.96
C TYR A 8 22.32 9.48 7.92
N ASP A 9 23.40 8.81 7.56
CA ASP A 9 24.33 9.27 6.51
C ASP A 9 23.63 9.15 5.14
N PRO A 10 23.47 10.24 4.36
CA PRO A 10 22.90 10.20 3.02
C PRO A 10 23.69 9.34 2.02
N GLN A 11 24.97 9.08 2.29
CA GLN A 11 25.85 8.26 1.45
C GLN A 11 25.79 6.77 1.82
N ASP A 12 25.15 6.41 2.95
CA ASP A 12 24.99 5.02 3.35
C ASP A 12 24.21 4.26 2.27
N PRO A 13 24.74 3.13 1.74
CA PRO A 13 24.00 2.26 0.83
C PRO A 13 22.60 1.89 1.35
N ALA A 14 22.42 1.83 2.68
CA ALA A 14 21.16 1.55 3.33
C ALA A 14 20.12 2.68 3.20
N ALA A 15 20.55 3.92 2.95
CA ALA A 15 19.65 5.06 2.79
C ALA A 15 18.71 4.91 1.57
N LYS A 16 19.13 4.14 0.55
CA LYS A 16 18.31 3.83 -0.63
C LYS A 16 17.06 3.02 -0.28
N TRP A 17 17.09 2.23 0.79
CA TRP A 17 15.94 1.43 1.22
C TRP A 17 14.80 2.26 1.80
N PHE A 18 15.07 3.45 2.35
CA PHE A 18 14.02 4.34 2.84
C PHE A 18 13.10 4.82 1.72
N LEU A 19 13.56 4.91 0.47
CA LEU A 19 12.73 5.24 -0.68
C LEU A 19 11.66 4.18 -0.97
N HIS A 20 11.88 2.94 -0.52
CA HIS A 20 10.94 1.84 -0.66
C HIS A 20 9.97 1.71 0.52
N LYS A 21 10.07 2.60 1.53
CA LYS A 21 9.24 2.55 2.73
C LYS A 21 7.86 3.15 2.45
N GLY A 22 6.93 2.27 2.06
CA GLY A 22 5.51 2.57 1.91
C GLY A 22 5.01 2.35 0.49
N ARG A 23 4.60 1.12 0.18
CA ARG A 23 3.77 0.83 -0.99
C ARG A 23 2.34 0.70 -0.49
N TYR A 24 1.47 1.60 -0.92
CA TYR A 24 0.07 1.65 -0.52
C TYR A 24 -0.80 1.66 -1.77
N VAL A 25 -1.87 0.88 -1.75
CA VAL A 25 -2.97 1.05 -2.70
C VAL A 25 -4.13 1.65 -1.93
N ASN A 26 -4.67 2.75 -2.45
CA ASN A 26 -5.82 3.41 -1.87
C ASN A 26 -6.97 3.35 -2.87
N HIS A 27 -8.13 2.91 -2.40
CA HIS A 27 -9.39 2.99 -3.11
C HIS A 27 -10.40 3.68 -2.20
N MET A 28 -10.93 4.80 -2.66
CA MET A 28 -11.88 5.59 -1.89
C MET A 28 -13.28 5.08 -2.17
N LEU A 29 -13.97 4.64 -1.13
CA LEU A 29 -15.32 4.11 -1.21
C LEU A 29 -16.33 5.26 -1.10
N THR A 30 -17.37 5.19 -1.93
CA THR A 30 -18.52 6.08 -1.85
C THR A 30 -19.57 5.56 -0.87
N ASP A 31 -20.42 6.45 -0.35
CA ASP A 31 -21.53 6.05 0.54
C ASP A 31 -22.45 5.01 -0.12
N GLN A 32 -22.64 5.10 -1.44
CA GLN A 32 -23.46 4.15 -2.19
C GLN A 32 -22.84 2.75 -2.23
N GLU A 33 -21.52 2.66 -2.36
CA GLU A 33 -20.81 1.37 -2.33
C GLU A 33 -20.84 0.75 -0.93
N ILE A 34 -20.75 1.58 0.12
CA ILE A 34 -20.82 1.11 1.51
C ILE A 34 -22.21 0.55 1.86
N LEU A 35 -23.25 1.16 1.32
CA LEU A 35 -24.65 0.75 1.54
C LEU A 35 -25.12 -0.38 0.61
N ASP A 36 -24.26 -0.83 -0.31
CA ASP A 36 -24.58 -1.88 -1.25
C ASP A 36 -24.77 -3.22 -0.51
N PRO A 37 -25.84 -3.99 -0.78
CA PRO A 37 -26.04 -5.31 -0.20
C PRO A 37 -24.85 -6.27 -0.43
N ASP A 38 -24.15 -6.10 -1.56
CA ASP A 38 -23.02 -6.92 -1.97
C ASP A 38 -21.66 -6.28 -1.59
N PHE A 39 -21.67 -5.34 -0.64
CA PHE A 39 -20.46 -4.62 -0.23
C PHE A 39 -19.31 -5.55 0.17
N LEU A 40 -19.61 -6.60 0.95
CA LEU A 40 -18.58 -7.53 1.44
C LEU A 40 -17.92 -8.30 0.29
N GLU A 41 -18.72 -8.75 -0.68
CA GLU A 41 -18.27 -9.44 -1.88
C GLU A 41 -17.32 -8.55 -2.69
N LYS A 42 -17.68 -7.27 -2.87
CA LYS A 42 -16.83 -6.29 -3.57
C LYS A 42 -15.52 -6.02 -2.84
N ILE A 43 -15.55 -5.94 -1.50
CA ILE A 43 -14.33 -5.79 -0.71
C ILE A 43 -13.42 -7.01 -0.88
N VAL A 44 -13.97 -8.23 -0.80
CA VAL A 44 -13.21 -9.46 -1.01
C VAL A 44 -12.58 -9.47 -2.40
N GLU A 45 -13.31 -9.06 -3.43
CA GLU A 45 -12.79 -8.93 -4.80
C GLU A 45 -11.62 -7.94 -4.86
N TYR A 46 -11.75 -6.74 -4.28
CA TYR A 46 -10.70 -5.72 -4.27
C TYR A 46 -9.41 -6.24 -3.64
N TYR A 47 -9.50 -6.93 -2.49
CA TYR A 47 -8.33 -7.52 -1.84
C TYR A 47 -7.75 -8.72 -2.62
N THR A 48 -8.60 -9.51 -3.28
CA THR A 48 -8.14 -10.62 -4.12
C THR A 48 -7.34 -10.12 -5.32
N ILE A 49 -7.77 -9.01 -5.94
CA ILE A 49 -7.04 -8.35 -7.03
C ILE A 49 -5.67 -7.84 -6.56
N LEU A 50 -5.54 -7.45 -5.29
CA LEU A 50 -4.26 -7.01 -4.71
C LEU A 50 -3.30 -8.16 -4.40
N LYS A 51 -3.77 -9.41 -4.36
CA LYS A 51 -2.93 -10.56 -4.00
C LYS A 51 -1.66 -10.68 -4.86
N PRO A 52 -1.69 -10.60 -6.20
CA PRO A 52 -0.47 -10.71 -7.01
C PRO A 52 0.53 -9.58 -6.74
N LEU A 53 0.03 -8.38 -6.40
CA LEU A 53 0.88 -7.27 -5.98
C LEU A 53 1.53 -7.60 -4.63
N ASN A 54 0.77 -8.08 -3.64
CA ASN A 54 1.31 -8.48 -2.34
C ASN A 54 2.34 -9.60 -2.48
N ASP A 55 2.05 -10.62 -3.30
CA ASP A 55 2.96 -11.73 -3.60
C ASP A 55 4.28 -11.22 -4.23
N PHE A 56 4.22 -10.24 -5.14
CA PHE A 56 5.41 -9.62 -5.74
C PHE A 56 6.23 -8.79 -4.73
N LEU A 57 5.56 -8.25 -3.73
CA LEU A 57 6.15 -7.40 -2.69
C LEU A 57 6.64 -8.18 -1.47
N GLU A 58 6.39 -9.49 -1.41
CA GLU A 58 6.66 -10.36 -0.26
C GLU A 58 5.99 -9.87 1.05
N ILE A 59 4.73 -9.41 0.96
CA ILE A 59 3.91 -8.92 2.09
C ILE A 59 2.60 -9.69 2.26
#